data_AF-A0A8E1ZY42-F1
#
_entry.id   AF-A0A8E1ZY42-F1
#
_cell.length_a   1.000
_cell.length_b   1.000
_cell.length_c   1.000
_cell.angle_alpha   90.00
_cell.angle_beta   90.00
_cell.angle_gamma   90.00
#
_symmetry.space_group_name_H-M   'P 1'
#
loop_
_entity.id
_entity.type
_entity.pdbx_description
1 polymer ?
#
loop_
_entity_poly.entity_id
_entity_poly.type
_entity_poly.pdbx_seq_one_letter_code
_entity_poly.pdbx_strand_id
1 'polypeptide(L)'
;MDLVKINEMLLKTLQYGRDMVKNLCQKKLPYFGQLKRVLKELKEGYEKESILQFLLGWAKGEIEGKILHWKELAASFIKEFHKAKNAENKAQSKDKSRNEPLPIDMTKRELIILFIRQMYDAGAFPNCSLNRLSHFLNDTFNLDKSYRTITNNLIKFKVDKEKDFVYYATLFLEQKKRECSEEFTK
;
A
#
# COMPACT_ATOMS: atom_id res chain seq x y z
N MET A 1 11.60 -24.54 11.59
CA MET A 1 10.76 -23.87 10.57
C MET A 1 9.75 -22.99 11.29
N ASP A 2 10.16 -22.08 12.17
CA ASP A 2 10.90 -20.83 11.96
C ASP A 2 10.11 -19.76 11.20
N LEU A 3 9.69 -18.76 11.98
CA LEU A 3 9.61 -17.37 11.55
C LEU A 3 8.69 -17.11 10.35
N VAL A 4 7.47 -17.65 10.37
CA VAL A 4 6.33 -17.08 9.62
C VAL A 4 5.87 -15.80 10.33
N LYS A 5 6.81 -14.83 10.38
CA LYS A 5 6.69 -13.39 10.17
C LYS A 5 5.27 -12.81 10.20
N ILE A 6 4.57 -12.94 11.31
CA ILE A 6 4.31 -11.94 12.36
C ILE A 6 4.82 -10.47 12.17
N ASN A 7 5.23 -10.08 10.97
CA ASN A 7 5.70 -8.76 10.53
C ASN A 7 4.64 -8.03 9.68
N GLU A 8 3.35 -8.31 9.86
CA GLU A 8 2.27 -7.56 9.21
C GLU A 8 2.29 -6.05 9.55
N MET A 9 3.02 -5.66 10.58
CA MET A 9 3.35 -4.27 10.91
C MET A 9 4.64 -3.77 10.23
N LEU A 10 5.57 -4.68 9.95
CA LEU A 10 6.81 -4.45 9.20
C LEU A 10 6.62 -4.48 7.68
N LEU A 11 5.36 -4.67 7.21
CA LEU A 11 4.87 -4.56 5.83
C LEU A 11 5.19 -3.22 5.15
N LYS A 12 5.91 -2.32 5.81
CA LYS A 12 5.91 -0.90 5.45
C LYS A 12 7.30 -0.29 5.46
N THR A 13 8.31 -1.08 5.09
CA THR A 13 9.66 -0.59 4.81
C THR A 13 10.01 -0.84 3.34
N LEU A 14 10.80 0.04 2.72
CA LEU A 14 11.34 -0.19 1.36
C LEU A 14 12.01 -1.57 1.27
N GLN A 15 12.70 -1.98 2.33
CA GLN A 15 13.36 -3.28 2.41
C GLN A 15 12.37 -4.45 2.33
N TYR A 16 11.25 -4.38 3.04
CA TYR A 16 10.22 -5.42 2.95
C TYR A 16 9.68 -5.54 1.52
N GLY A 17 9.36 -4.43 0.86
CA GLY A 17 8.85 -4.47 -0.50
C GLY A 17 9.87 -5.01 -1.50
N ARG A 18 11.16 -4.70 -1.32
CA ARG A 18 12.25 -5.33 -2.09
C ARG A 18 12.29 -6.83 -1.85
N ASP A 19 12.21 -7.28 -0.60
CA ASP A 19 12.27 -8.70 -0.27
C ASP A 19 11.05 -9.46 -0.79
N MET A 20 9.86 -8.86 -0.78
CA MET A 20 8.68 -9.41 -1.43
C MET A 20 8.90 -9.55 -2.94
N VAL A 21 9.41 -8.52 -3.60
CA VAL A 21 9.71 -8.56 -5.04
C VAL A 21 10.76 -9.63 -5.34
N LYS A 22 11.79 -9.78 -4.51
CA LYS A 22 12.78 -10.87 -4.64
C LYS A 22 12.15 -12.24 -4.49
N ASN A 23 11.27 -12.42 -3.51
CA ASN A 23 10.61 -13.68 -3.22
C ASN A 23 9.66 -14.07 -4.35
N LEU A 24 8.84 -13.14 -4.83
CA LEU A 24 7.97 -13.33 -5.99
C LEU A 24 8.78 -13.75 -7.21
N CYS A 25 9.87 -13.03 -7.50
CA CYS A 25 10.69 -13.32 -8.68
C CYS A 25 11.68 -14.49 -8.49
N GLN A 26 11.84 -15.00 -7.27
CA GLN A 26 12.92 -15.92 -6.88
C GLN A 26 14.32 -15.44 -7.31
N LYS A 27 14.58 -14.12 -7.23
CA LYS A 27 15.83 -13.48 -7.66
C LYS A 27 16.23 -12.38 -6.70
N LYS A 28 17.53 -12.22 -6.45
CA LYS A 28 18.06 -11.16 -5.58
C LYS A 28 17.95 -9.75 -6.18
N LEU A 29 18.01 -9.66 -7.52
CA LEU A 29 17.95 -8.42 -8.32
C LEU A 29 17.04 -8.66 -9.54
N PRO A 30 15.72 -8.71 -9.35
CA PRO A 30 14.80 -8.95 -10.45
C PRO A 30 14.64 -7.70 -11.33
N TYR A 31 14.48 -7.91 -12.64
CA TYR A 31 14.09 -6.84 -13.55
C TYR A 31 12.59 -6.88 -13.84
N PHE A 32 12.06 -5.81 -14.43
CA PHE A 32 10.61 -5.63 -14.58
C PHE A 32 9.91 -6.77 -15.34
N GLY A 33 10.54 -7.33 -16.38
CA GLY A 33 9.96 -8.45 -17.14
C GLY A 33 9.77 -9.72 -16.31
N GLN A 34 10.63 -9.98 -15.31
CA GLN A 34 10.45 -11.10 -14.37
C GLN A 34 9.27 -10.86 -13.44
N LEU A 35 9.21 -9.68 -12.82
CA LEU A 35 8.10 -9.30 -11.95
C LEU A 35 6.76 -9.36 -12.71
N LYS A 36 6.72 -8.82 -13.94
CA LYS A 36 5.54 -8.86 -14.80
C LYS A 36 5.07 -10.28 -15.12
N ARG A 37 6.00 -11.23 -15.33
CA ARG A 37 5.66 -12.63 -15.60
C ARG A 37 5.03 -13.28 -14.38
N VAL A 38 5.66 -13.17 -13.22
CA VAL A 38 5.15 -13.74 -11.97
C VAL A 38 3.77 -13.19 -11.62
N LEU A 39 3.56 -11.88 -11.78
CA LEU A 39 2.27 -11.26 -11.51
C LEU A 39 1.15 -11.73 -12.45
N LYS A 40 1.48 -12.14 -13.69
CA LYS A 40 0.52 -12.73 -14.61
C LYS A 40 0.15 -14.17 -14.24
N GLU A 41 1.07 -14.90 -13.62
CA GLU A 41 0.88 -16.29 -13.19
C GLU A 41 0.10 -16.40 -11.87
N LEU A 42 -0.03 -15.30 -11.11
CA LEU A 42 -0.89 -15.25 -9.94
C LEU A 42 -2.36 -15.51 -10.32
N LYS A 43 -3.00 -16.42 -9.59
CA LYS A 43 -4.43 -16.69 -9.70
C LYS A 43 -5.23 -15.42 -9.45
N GLU A 44 -6.23 -15.16 -10.29
CA GLU A 44 -7.15 -14.05 -10.08
C GLU A 44 -7.89 -14.20 -8.75
N GLY A 45 -8.13 -13.08 -8.07
CA GLY A 45 -8.82 -13.03 -6.79
C GLY A 45 -8.15 -12.12 -5.77
N TYR A 46 -8.70 -12.14 -4.56
CA TYR A 46 -8.33 -11.24 -3.45
C TYR A 46 -6.82 -11.22 -3.15
N GLU A 47 -6.15 -12.38 -3.21
CA GLU A 47 -4.73 -12.49 -2.93
C GLU A 47 -3.88 -11.70 -3.95
N LYS A 48 -4.21 -11.80 -5.24
CA LYS A 48 -3.52 -11.07 -6.30
C LYS A 48 -3.76 -9.56 -6.18
N GLU A 49 -5.00 -9.15 -5.90
CA GLU A 49 -5.32 -7.74 -5.67
C GLU A 49 -4.52 -7.17 -4.49
N SER A 50 -4.46 -7.90 -3.38
CA SER A 50 -3.68 -7.52 -2.20
C SER A 50 -2.19 -7.36 -2.52
N ILE A 51 -1.61 -8.32 -3.24
CA ILE A 51 -0.21 -8.25 -3.71
C ILE A 51 0.02 -7.03 -4.61
N LEU A 52 -0.88 -6.75 -5.54
CA LEU A 52 -0.75 -5.61 -6.45
C LEU A 52 -0.84 -4.26 -5.73
N GLN A 53 -1.78 -4.11 -4.80
CA GLN A 53 -1.92 -2.89 -3.99
C GLN A 53 -0.69 -2.69 -3.10
N PHE A 54 -0.17 -3.77 -2.52
CA PHE A 54 1.06 -3.74 -1.75
C PHE A 54 2.24 -3.24 -2.59
N LEU A 55 2.47 -3.84 -3.75
CA LEU A 55 3.55 -3.49 -4.66
C LEU A 55 3.42 -2.04 -5.16
N LEU A 56 2.20 -1.54 -5.34
CA LEU A 56 1.95 -0.14 -5.69
C LEU A 56 2.40 0.81 -4.56
N GLY A 57 2.06 0.50 -3.31
CA GLY A 57 2.52 1.24 -2.14
C GLY A 57 4.04 1.24 -2.03
N TRP A 58 4.67 0.07 -2.17
CA TRP A 58 6.14 -0.06 -2.19
C TRP A 58 6.76 0.76 -3.32
N ALA A 59 6.28 0.62 -4.56
CA ALA A 59 6.86 1.28 -5.72
C ALA A 59 6.79 2.81 -5.60
N LYS A 60 5.70 3.35 -5.02
CA LYS A 60 5.57 4.79 -4.75
C LYS A 60 6.60 5.29 -3.74
N GLY A 61 6.93 4.48 -2.73
CA GLY A 61 8.03 4.80 -1.81
C GLY A 61 9.41 4.65 -2.45
N GLU A 62 9.62 3.60 -3.25
CA GLU A 62 10.93 3.24 -3.80
C GLU A 62 11.41 4.22 -4.88
N ILE A 63 10.51 4.95 -5.56
CA ILE A 63 10.86 6.04 -6.48
C ILE A 63 11.68 7.15 -5.80
N GLU A 64 11.55 7.36 -4.49
CA GLU A 64 12.37 8.31 -3.72
C GLU A 64 13.61 7.67 -3.11
N GLY A 65 13.75 6.35 -3.27
CA GLY A 65 14.88 5.59 -2.78
C GLY A 65 16.21 6.04 -3.37
N LYS A 66 17.30 5.67 -2.70
CA LYS A 66 18.66 5.98 -3.14
C LYS A 66 19.23 4.95 -4.12
N ILE A 67 18.61 3.77 -4.22
CA ILE A 67 19.17 2.64 -4.99
C ILE A 67 18.55 2.62 -6.38
N LEU A 68 19.34 2.98 -7.39
CA LEU A 68 18.90 3.16 -8.79
C LEU A 68 18.07 1.99 -9.34
N HIS A 69 18.57 0.76 -9.19
CA HIS A 69 17.90 -0.44 -9.68
C HIS A 69 16.45 -0.56 -9.20
N TRP A 70 16.20 -0.31 -7.91
CA TRP A 70 14.87 -0.43 -7.33
C TRP A 70 13.95 0.72 -7.77
N LYS A 71 14.50 1.91 -8.03
CA LYS A 71 13.75 3.04 -8.61
C LYS A 71 13.25 2.71 -10.01
N GLU A 72 14.13 2.16 -10.85
CA GLU A 72 13.80 1.80 -12.25
C GLU A 72 12.73 0.70 -12.29
N LEU A 73 12.85 -0.29 -11.40
CA LEU A 73 11.86 -1.35 -11.27
C LEU A 73 10.50 -0.81 -10.82
N ALA A 74 10.48 0.04 -9.79
CA ALA A 74 9.29 0.68 -9.27
C ALA A 74 8.60 1.58 -10.32
N ALA A 75 9.38 2.38 -11.05
CA ALA A 75 8.87 3.25 -12.12
C ALA A 75 8.23 2.43 -13.25
N SER A 76 8.88 1.35 -13.66
CA SER A 76 8.36 0.44 -14.68
C SER A 76 7.05 -0.24 -14.23
N PHE A 77 6.99 -0.68 -12.97
CA PHE A 77 5.80 -1.25 -12.38
C PHE A 77 4.62 -0.28 -12.35
N ILE A 78 4.82 0.95 -11.85
CA ILE A 78 3.75 1.96 -11.78
C ILE A 78 3.23 2.31 -13.18
N LYS A 79 4.12 2.46 -14.17
CA LYS A 79 3.72 2.76 -15.55
C LYS A 79 2.81 1.68 -16.12
N GLU A 80 3.12 0.41 -15.89
CA GLU A 80 2.35 -0.71 -16.42
C GLU A 80 1.07 -0.97 -15.62
N PHE A 81 1.09 -0.76 -14.31
CA PHE A 81 -0.09 -0.81 -13.46
C PHE A 81 -1.16 0.21 -13.92
N HIS A 82 -0.77 1.46 -14.19
CA HIS A 82 -1.70 2.46 -14.71
C HIS A 82 -2.19 2.16 -16.14
N LYS A 83 -1.35 1.57 -17.00
CA LYS A 83 -1.81 1.14 -18.33
C LYS A 83 -2.88 0.05 -18.24
N ALA A 84 -2.71 -0.92 -17.35
CA ALA A 84 -3.69 -1.99 -17.13
C ALA A 84 -5.01 -1.43 -16.60
N LYS A 85 -4.97 -0.60 -15.55
CA LYS A 85 -6.16 0.07 -14.99
C LYS A 85 -6.90 0.91 -16.04
N ASN A 86 -6.17 1.65 -16.87
CA ASN A 86 -6.77 2.45 -17.94
C ASN A 86 -7.35 1.59 -19.08
N ALA A 87 -6.81 0.40 -19.33
CA ALA A 87 -7.35 -0.53 -20.31
C ALA A 87 -8.63 -1.22 -19.81
N GLU A 88 -8.68 -1.60 -18.54
CA GLU A 88 -9.87 -2.14 -17.87
C GLU A 88 -11.01 -1.11 -17.83
N ASN A 89 -10.70 0.13 -17.46
CA ASN A 89 -11.66 1.24 -17.49
C ASN A 89 -12.21 1.52 -18.90
N LYS A 90 -11.39 1.33 -19.95
CA LYS A 90 -11.83 1.46 -21.35
C LYS A 90 -12.61 0.25 -21.87
N ALA A 91 -12.38 -0.94 -21.32
CA ALA A 91 -13.15 -2.14 -21.68
C ALA A 91 -14.55 -2.11 -21.04
N GLN A 92 -14.66 -1.55 -19.83
CA GLN A 92 -15.95 -1.30 -19.17
C GLN A 92 -16.72 -0.11 -19.77
N SER A 93 -16.07 0.80 -20.49
CA SER A 93 -16.72 1.99 -21.08
C SER A 93 -17.56 1.73 -22.35
N LYS A 94 -17.95 0.47 -22.63
CA LYS A 94 -18.96 0.17 -23.65
C LYS A 94 -20.39 0.19 -23.12
N ASP A 95 -20.58 0.27 -21.80
CA ASP A 95 -21.86 0.63 -21.21
C ASP A 95 -21.87 2.13 -20.86
N LYS A 96 -22.90 2.83 -21.33
CA LYS A 96 -23.10 4.28 -21.11
C LYS A 96 -23.53 4.59 -19.67
N SER A 97 -22.85 4.09 -18.65
CA SER A 97 -22.89 4.76 -17.35
C SER A 97 -21.73 5.74 -17.31
N ARG A 98 -22.04 7.02 -17.09
CA ARG A 98 -21.04 8.04 -16.77
C ARG A 98 -20.02 7.46 -15.80
N ASN A 99 -18.75 7.84 -15.96
CA ASN A 99 -17.69 7.67 -14.96
C ASN A 99 -18.03 8.46 -13.68
N GLU A 100 -19.18 8.20 -13.07
CA GLU A 100 -19.48 8.66 -11.73
C GLU A 100 -18.79 7.66 -10.81
N PRO A 101 -17.79 8.09 -10.01
CA PRO A 101 -17.28 7.23 -8.95
C PRO A 101 -18.45 6.70 -8.14
N LEU A 102 -18.41 5.41 -7.79
CA LEU A 102 -19.30 4.86 -6.77
C LEU A 102 -19.35 5.86 -5.62
N PRO A 103 -20.54 6.37 -5.23
CA PRO A 103 -20.64 7.39 -4.21
C PRO A 103 -20.23 6.77 -2.88
N ILE A 104 -18.94 6.85 -2.55
CA ILE A 104 -18.45 6.62 -1.20
C ILE A 104 -19.01 7.78 -0.39
N ASP A 105 -19.86 7.48 0.57
CA ASP A 105 -20.42 8.49 1.47
C ASP A 105 -19.30 9.35 2.13
N MET A 106 -19.61 10.62 2.40
CA MET A 106 -18.65 11.60 2.90
C MET A 106 -17.97 11.12 4.20
N THR A 107 -18.72 10.48 5.09
CA THR A 107 -18.16 9.90 6.32
C THR A 107 -17.16 8.79 6.03
N LYS A 108 -17.45 7.91 5.06
CA LYS A 108 -16.52 6.84 4.63
C LYS A 108 -15.26 7.41 3.96
N ARG A 109 -15.39 8.49 3.17
CA ARG A 109 -14.22 9.18 2.57
C ARG A 109 -13.30 9.76 3.64
N GLU A 110 -13.84 10.36 4.68
CA GLU A 110 -13.05 10.91 5.78
C GLU A 110 -12.43 9.84 6.65
N LEU A 111 -13.12 8.72 6.88
CA LEU A 111 -12.55 7.53 7.53
C LEU A 111 -11.37 6.95 6.75
N ILE A 112 -11.44 6.92 5.41
CA ILE A 112 -10.29 6.51 4.57
C ILE A 112 -9.09 7.44 4.80
N ILE A 113 -9.31 8.76 4.78
CA ILE A 113 -8.21 9.73 5.01
C ILE A 113 -7.64 9.56 6.42
N LEU A 114 -8.49 9.41 7.45
CA LEU A 114 -8.08 9.20 8.84
C LEU A 114 -7.28 7.90 8.99
N PHE A 115 -7.77 6.79 8.44
CA PHE A 115 -7.11 5.50 8.50
C PHE A 115 -5.74 5.53 7.80
N ILE A 116 -5.68 6.07 6.58
CA ILE A 116 -4.43 6.23 5.83
C ILE A 116 -3.46 7.16 6.57
N ARG A 117 -3.97 8.20 7.25
CA ARG A 117 -3.14 9.09 8.07
C ARG A 117 -2.55 8.39 9.30
N GLN A 118 -3.35 7.61 10.02
CA GLN A 118 -2.86 6.84 11.17
C GLN A 118 -1.82 5.80 10.74
N MET A 119 -2.07 5.12 9.60
CA MET A 119 -1.04 4.28 9.00
C MET A 119 0.23 5.10 8.72
N TYR A 120 0.11 6.26 8.07
CA TYR A 120 1.25 7.13 7.80
C TYR A 120 2.06 7.48 9.06
N ASP A 121 1.39 7.86 10.14
CA ASP A 121 2.02 8.19 11.42
C ASP A 121 2.68 6.96 12.08
N ALA A 122 2.12 5.76 11.87
CA ALA A 122 2.71 4.48 12.26
C ALA A 122 3.92 4.05 11.38
N GLY A 123 4.38 4.91 10.47
CA GLY A 123 5.52 4.63 9.59
C GLY A 123 5.16 3.82 8.35
N ALA A 124 3.88 3.79 7.99
CA ALA A 124 3.38 2.94 6.92
C ALA A 124 3.89 3.24 5.52
N PHE A 125 4.27 4.49 5.31
CA PHE A 125 4.65 5.02 4.03
C PHE A 125 5.99 5.73 4.22
N PRO A 126 7.09 4.97 4.43
CA PRO A 126 8.38 5.52 4.78
C PRO A 126 8.86 6.41 3.65
N ASN A 127 9.30 7.62 3.98
CA ASN A 127 9.72 8.65 3.03
C ASN A 127 8.62 9.08 2.04
N CYS A 128 7.34 8.78 2.28
CA CYS A 128 6.26 9.35 1.48
C CYS A 128 5.94 10.76 2.00
N SER A 129 5.86 11.75 1.12
CA SER A 129 5.31 13.05 1.50
C SER A 129 3.79 13.00 1.58
N LEU A 130 3.19 13.81 2.45
CA LEU A 130 1.72 13.95 2.53
C LEU A 130 1.10 14.35 1.18
N ASN A 131 1.83 15.09 0.35
CA ASN A 131 1.38 15.47 -0.98
C ASN A 131 1.28 14.25 -1.92
N ARG A 132 2.23 13.32 -1.88
CA ARG A 132 2.12 12.09 -2.67
C ARG A 132 1.09 11.12 -2.10
N LEU A 133 0.90 11.11 -0.79
CA LEU A 133 -0.16 10.35 -0.14
C LEU A 133 -1.54 10.87 -0.54
N SER A 134 -1.71 12.18 -0.69
CA SER A 134 -2.96 12.77 -1.17
C SER A 134 -3.23 12.45 -2.64
N HIS A 135 -2.21 12.43 -3.48
CA HIS A 135 -2.32 11.93 -4.86
C HIS A 135 -2.76 10.46 -4.88
N PHE A 136 -2.09 9.59 -4.11
CA PHE A 136 -2.48 8.17 -4.01
C PHE A 136 -3.93 8.01 -3.57
N LEU A 137 -4.34 8.74 -2.52
CA LEU A 137 -5.70 8.69 -1.99
C LEU A 137 -6.73 9.05 -3.06
N ASN A 138 -6.50 10.13 -3.81
CA ASN A 138 -7.44 10.57 -4.83
C ASN A 138 -7.46 9.63 -6.05
N ASP A 139 -6.27 9.20 -6.52
CA ASP A 139 -6.13 8.31 -7.69
C ASP A 139 -6.70 6.90 -7.44
N THR A 140 -6.74 6.48 -6.18
CA THR A 140 -7.17 5.14 -5.76
C THR A 140 -8.64 5.11 -5.38
N PHE A 141 -9.09 6.06 -4.56
CA PHE A 141 -10.42 6.04 -3.96
C PHE A 141 -11.39 7.06 -4.55
N ASN A 142 -10.92 7.89 -5.49
CA ASN A 142 -11.69 8.98 -6.11
C ASN A 142 -12.51 9.77 -5.07
N LEU A 143 -11.78 10.41 -4.16
CA LEU A 143 -12.37 11.06 -2.98
C LEU A 143 -13.15 12.34 -3.31
N ASP A 144 -13.20 12.75 -4.57
CA ASP A 144 -13.89 13.95 -5.05
C ASP A 144 -13.48 15.21 -4.26
N LYS A 145 -12.20 15.28 -3.89
CA LYS A 145 -11.58 16.38 -3.15
C LYS A 145 -10.31 16.79 -3.89
N SER A 146 -10.02 18.09 -3.91
CA SER A 146 -8.74 18.56 -4.47
C SER A 146 -7.57 17.96 -3.68
N TYR A 147 -6.43 17.74 -4.34
CA TYR A 147 -5.22 17.25 -3.66
C TYR A 147 -4.85 18.14 -2.45
N ARG A 148 -5.03 19.47 -2.58
CA ARG A 148 -4.82 20.42 -1.48
C ARG A 148 -5.75 20.14 -0.30
N THR A 149 -7.04 19.89 -0.57
CA THR A 149 -8.02 19.55 0.46
C THR A 149 -7.67 18.24 1.16
N ILE A 150 -7.26 17.21 0.41
CA ILE A 150 -6.85 15.93 0.97
C ILE A 150 -5.58 16.09 1.82
N THR A 151 -4.57 16.82 1.33
CA THR A 151 -3.35 17.12 2.10
C THR A 151 -3.67 17.88 3.40
N ASN A 152 -4.56 18.88 3.35
CA ASN A 152 -4.99 19.60 4.55
C ASN A 152 -5.71 18.68 5.55
N ASN A 153 -6.58 17.79 5.06
CA ASN A 153 -7.26 16.80 5.91
C ASN A 153 -6.25 15.83 6.53
N LEU A 154 -5.27 15.35 5.76
CA LEU A 154 -4.18 14.52 6.29
C LEU A 154 -3.42 15.25 7.40
N ILE A 155 -3.11 16.55 7.24
CA ILE A 155 -2.44 17.35 8.28
C ILE A 155 -3.33 17.47 9.52
N LYS A 156 -4.63 17.79 9.33
CA LYS A 156 -5.60 17.98 10.42
C LYS A 156 -5.89 16.70 11.19
N PHE A 157 -5.94 15.57 10.51
CA PHE A 157 -6.17 14.24 11.09
C PHE A 157 -4.91 13.61 11.67
N LYS A 158 -3.81 14.35 11.81
CA LYS A 158 -2.69 13.91 12.62
C LYS A 158 -3.21 13.65 14.03
N VAL A 159 -3.15 12.40 14.47
CA VAL A 159 -3.62 11.99 15.80
C VAL A 159 -2.40 11.87 16.72
N ASP A 160 -2.55 12.26 17.99
CA ASP A 160 -1.54 11.96 19.00
C ASP A 160 -1.37 10.45 19.12
N LYS A 161 -0.14 9.96 19.32
CA LYS A 161 0.15 8.51 19.42
C LYS A 161 -0.76 7.78 20.41
N GLU A 162 -1.14 8.45 21.49
CA GLU A 162 -2.02 7.92 22.55
C GLU A 162 -3.50 7.79 22.16
N LYS A 163 -3.87 8.24 20.96
CA LYS A 163 -5.22 8.11 20.38
C LYS A 163 -5.20 7.41 19.02
N ASP A 164 -4.03 6.93 18.59
CA ASP A 164 -3.84 6.24 17.32
C ASP A 164 -4.24 4.76 17.46
N PHE A 165 -5.36 4.39 16.85
CA PHE A 165 -5.89 3.04 16.88
C PHE A 165 -4.94 2.02 16.26
N VAL A 166 -4.21 2.41 15.20
CA VAL A 166 -3.23 1.55 14.54
C VAL A 166 -2.05 1.29 15.47
N TYR A 167 -1.62 2.30 16.22
CA TYR A 167 -0.58 2.16 17.24
C TYR A 167 -0.97 1.18 18.36
N TYR A 168 -2.18 1.29 18.93
CA TYR A 168 -2.60 0.34 19.97
C TYR A 168 -2.87 -1.07 19.46
N ALA A 169 -3.47 -1.21 18.27
CA ALA A 169 -3.66 -2.52 17.65
C ALA A 169 -2.31 -3.23 17.46
N THR A 170 -1.28 -2.46 17.08
CA THR A 170 0.11 -2.94 16.99
C THR A 170 0.66 -3.40 18.32
N LEU A 171 0.59 -2.56 19.36
CA LEU A 171 1.09 -2.89 20.68
C LEU A 171 0.41 -4.14 21.25
N PHE A 172 -0.92 -4.23 21.09
CA PHE A 172 -1.69 -5.38 21.53
C PHE A 172 -1.25 -6.67 20.83
N LEU A 173 -1.04 -6.62 19.50
CA LEU A 173 -0.54 -7.77 18.75
C LEU A 173 0.87 -8.17 19.18
N GLU A 174 1.76 -7.21 19.47
CA GLU A 174 3.09 -7.50 20.00
C GLU A 174 3.04 -8.13 21.40
N GLN A 175 2.17 -7.64 22.27
CA GLN A 175 1.98 -8.18 23.60
C GLN A 175 1.46 -9.62 23.54
N LYS A 176 0.43 -9.89 22.73
CA LYS A 176 -0.13 -11.23 22.55
C LYS A 176 0.89 -12.23 22.01
N LYS A 177 1.82 -11.78 21.17
CA LYS A 177 2.92 -12.63 20.68
C LYS A 177 3.90 -13.01 21.78
N ARG A 178 4.23 -12.08 22.68
CA ARG A 178 5.10 -12.36 23.83
C ARG A 178 4.44 -13.36 24.78
N GLU A 179 3.17 -13.15 25.09
CA GLU A 179 2.36 -14.06 25.91
C GLU A 179 2.34 -15.48 25.31
N CYS A 180 2.08 -15.63 24.00
CA CYS A 180 2.16 -16.93 23.34
C CYS A 180 3.57 -17.53 23.36
N SER A 181 4.65 -16.76 23.22
CA SER A 181 6.01 -17.31 23.25
C SER A 181 6.45 -17.80 24.64
N GLU A 182 5.90 -17.23 25.71
CA GLU A 182 6.19 -17.62 27.10
C GLU A 182 5.42 -18.89 27.52
N GLU A 183 4.26 -19.18 26.93
CA GLU A 183 3.53 -20.44 27.14
C GLU A 183 4.21 -21.66 26.51
N PHE A 184 4.97 -21.48 25.41
CA PHE A 184 5.71 -22.56 24.76
C PHE A 184 7.07 -22.87 25.40
N THR A 185 7.49 -22.10 26.41
CA THR A 185 8.75 -22.30 27.14
C THR A 185 8.58 -22.83 28.57
N LYS A 186 7.34 -23.17 28.98
CA LYS A 186 7.03 -23.93 30.19
C LYS A 186 6.63 -25.36 29.84
#